data_AF-A0A835R125-F1
#
_entry.id   AF-A0A835R125-F1
#
_cell.length_a   1.000
_cell.length_b   1.000
_cell.length_c   1.000
_cell.angle_alpha   90.00
_cell.angle_beta   90.00
_cell.angle_gamma   90.00
#
_symmetry.space_group_name_H-M   'P 1'
#
loop_
_entity.id
_entity.type
_entity.pdbx_description
1 polymer ?
#
loop_
_entity_poly.entity_id
_entity_poly.type
_entity_poly.pdbx_seq_one_letter_code
_entity_poly.pdbx_strand_id
1 'polypeptide(L)'
;MGRNNFRQVSFLVLDEADRMLDMGFELQIRKIVNVIPPRRQTLMYTATWPMEVRKIAGDLLVSPVQVNIGRLDELVANNSITLYVEVVSQTDEQRRLEQILRSQERGNEDHLLFHEEAFVTSLLAALAVLLVLLPFLETSLRRKGITF
;
A
#
# COMPACT_ATOMS: atom_id res chain seq x y z
N MET A 1 26.48 -14.16 -22.83
CA MET A 1 26.05 -13.32 -21.68
C MET A 1 26.42 -11.88 -21.96
N GLY A 2 25.45 -11.01 -22.22
CA GLY A 2 25.70 -9.57 -22.41
C GLY A 2 26.14 -8.94 -21.09
N ARG A 3 27.34 -8.34 -21.05
CA ARG A 3 27.74 -7.47 -19.95
C ARG A 3 27.05 -6.12 -20.15
N ASN A 4 26.13 -5.78 -19.26
CA ASN A 4 25.56 -4.44 -19.23
C ASN A 4 26.67 -3.44 -18.87
N ASN A 5 26.89 -2.46 -19.74
CA ASN A 5 27.93 -1.46 -19.59
C ASN A 5 27.33 -0.18 -19.00
N PHE A 6 27.72 0.18 -17.78
CA PHE A 6 27.23 1.37 -17.09
C PHE A 6 28.04 2.65 -17.39
N ARG A 7 29.03 2.61 -18.29
CA ARG A 7 29.93 3.75 -18.57
C ARG A 7 29.23 5.04 -19.04
N GLN A 8 28.01 4.95 -19.56
CA GLN A 8 27.24 6.09 -20.06
C GLN A 8 26.10 6.52 -19.12
N VAL A 9 25.98 5.90 -17.94
CA VAL A 9 24.95 6.26 -16.98
C VAL A 9 25.28 7.63 -16.38
N SER A 10 24.42 8.60 -16.66
CA SER A 10 24.49 9.96 -16.12
C SER A 10 23.46 10.22 -15.01
N PHE A 11 22.49 9.32 -14.84
CA PHE A 11 21.43 9.40 -13.83
C PHE A 11 21.27 8.08 -13.08
N LEU A 12 21.20 8.16 -11.76
CA LEU A 12 20.90 7.05 -10.87
C LEU A 12 19.70 7.43 -9.99
N VAL A 13 18.69 6.56 -9.93
CA VAL A 13 17.54 6.73 -9.04
C VAL A 13 17.50 5.54 -8.08
N LEU A 14 17.39 5.84 -6.79
CA LEU A 14 17.13 4.87 -5.73
C LEU A 14 15.73 5.17 -5.20
N ASP A 15 14.79 4.27 -5.42
CA ASP A 15 13.40 4.41 -4.96
C ASP A 15 13.13 3.43 -3.81
N GLU A 16 12.28 3.84 -2.87
CA GLU A 16 12.03 3.13 -1.60
C GLU A 16 13.33 2.71 -0.88
N ALA A 17 14.26 3.66 -0.70
CA ALA A 17 15.59 3.37 -0.17
C ALA A 17 15.56 2.75 1.23
N ASP A 18 14.65 3.18 2.10
CA ASP A 18 14.38 2.56 3.39
C ASP A 18 14.00 1.08 3.27
N ARG A 19 13.04 0.75 2.39
CA ARG A 19 12.65 -0.66 2.18
C ARG A 19 13.78 -1.52 1.64
N MET A 20 14.58 -0.99 0.72
CA MET A 20 15.75 -1.74 0.23
C MET A 20 16.74 -2.07 1.36
N LEU A 21 16.91 -1.15 2.33
CA LEU A 21 17.74 -1.40 3.50
C LEU A 21 17.11 -2.41 4.45
N ASP A 22 15.80 -2.34 4.68
CA ASP A 22 15.06 -3.33 5.48
C ASP A 22 15.17 -4.75 4.89
N MET A 23 15.22 -4.86 3.57
CA MET A 23 15.47 -6.12 2.85
C MET A 23 16.94 -6.58 2.87
N GLY A 24 17.84 -5.78 3.46
CA GLY A 24 19.27 -6.08 3.53
C GLY A 24 20.04 -5.87 2.23
N PHE A 25 19.55 -5.05 1.30
CA PHE A 25 20.19 -4.82 -0.01
C PHE A 25 21.35 -3.82 0.00
N GLU A 26 21.79 -3.33 1.15
CA GLU A 26 22.86 -2.34 1.23
C GLU A 26 24.12 -2.76 0.45
N LEU A 27 24.59 -3.99 0.63
CA LEU A 27 25.80 -4.49 -0.04
C LEU A 27 25.63 -4.54 -1.57
N GLN A 28 24.44 -4.89 -2.05
CA GLN A 28 24.08 -4.98 -3.46
C GLN A 28 24.02 -3.59 -4.08
N ILE A 29 23.40 -2.62 -3.40
CA ILE A 29 23.35 -1.21 -3.83
C ILE A 29 24.78 -0.68 -3.98
N ARG A 30 25.64 -0.87 -2.98
CA ARG A 30 27.05 -0.43 -3.02
C ARG A 30 27.80 -1.06 -4.19
N LYS A 31 27.61 -2.36 -4.44
CA LYS A 31 28.23 -3.05 -5.60
C LYS A 31 27.80 -2.44 -6.92
N ILE A 32 26.52 -2.12 -7.10
CA ILE A 32 25.99 -1.51 -8.33
C ILE A 32 26.52 -0.08 -8.47
N VAL A 33 26.47 0.72 -7.41
CA VAL A 33 26.93 2.12 -7.44
C VAL A 33 28.42 2.22 -7.76
N ASN A 34 29.24 1.29 -7.26
CA ASN A 34 30.68 1.26 -7.53
C ASN A 34 31.04 0.98 -8.99
N VAL A 35 30.15 0.37 -9.78
CA VAL A 35 30.38 0.14 -11.22
C VAL A 35 29.82 1.26 -12.10
N ILE A 36 29.06 2.20 -11.52
CA ILE A 36 28.51 3.36 -12.21
C ILE A 36 29.51 4.52 -12.12
N PRO A 37 29.73 5.30 -13.20
CA PRO A 37 30.59 6.48 -13.18
C PRO A 37 30.26 7.44 -12.03
N PRO A 38 31.27 8.03 -11.36
CA PRO A 38 31.04 8.96 -10.25
C PRO A 38 30.42 10.28 -10.70
N ARG A 39 30.68 10.69 -11.96
CA ARG A 39 30.06 11.87 -12.56
C ARG A 39 28.64 11.52 -13.04
N ARG A 40 27.69 11.57 -12.12
CA ARG A 40 26.27 11.33 -12.34
C ARG A 40 25.42 12.19 -11.42
N GLN A 41 24.16 12.41 -11.78
CA GLN A 41 23.14 12.90 -10.87
C GLN A 41 22.49 11.71 -10.17
N THR A 42 22.41 11.74 -8.83
CA THR A 42 21.75 10.70 -8.05
C THR A 42 20.50 11.29 -7.38
N LEU A 43 19.36 10.61 -7.54
CA LEU A 43 18.11 10.90 -6.83
C LEU A 43 17.84 9.73 -5.87
N MET A 44 17.40 10.05 -4.66
CA MET A 44 17.03 9.06 -3.66
C MET A 44 15.66 9.43 -3.09
N TYR A 45 14.71 8.51 -3.17
CA TYR A 45 13.37 8.61 -2.62
C TYR A 45 13.21 7.61 -1.48
N THR A 46 12.64 8.07 -0.38
CA THR A 46 12.45 7.28 0.84
C THR A 46 11.31 7.88 1.64
N ALA A 47 10.50 7.04 2.27
CA ALA A 47 9.39 7.51 3.11
C ALA A 47 9.85 7.85 4.53
N THR A 48 10.89 7.16 4.99
CA THR A 48 11.45 7.32 6.33
C THR A 48 12.90 7.82 6.27
N TRP A 49 13.38 8.38 7.39
CA TRP A 49 14.74 8.94 7.51
C TRP A 49 15.54 8.45 8.74
N PRO A 50 15.63 7.13 8.99
CA PRO A 50 16.43 6.57 10.07
C PRO A 50 17.94 6.77 9.83
N MET A 51 18.76 6.38 10.80
CA MET A 51 20.21 6.59 10.75
C MET A 51 20.87 5.84 9.57
N GLU A 52 20.35 4.66 9.26
CA GLU A 52 20.81 3.77 8.21
C GLU A 52 20.60 4.40 6.83
N VAL A 53 19.43 4.98 6.59
CA VAL A 53 19.11 5.73 5.35
C VAL A 53 19.98 6.98 5.25
N ARG A 54 20.18 7.71 6.34
CA ARG A 54 21.08 8.88 6.37
C ARG A 54 22.51 8.52 6.01
N LYS A 55 23.01 7.38 6.52
CA LYS A 55 24.36 6.89 6.25
C LYS A 55 24.53 6.55 4.77
N ILE A 56 23.60 5.79 4.18
CA ILE A 56 23.70 5.47 2.75
C ILE A 56 23.54 6.72 1.88
N ALA A 57 22.68 7.67 2.26
CA ALA A 57 22.55 8.94 1.57
C ALA A 57 23.88 9.71 1.51
N GLY A 58 24.58 9.79 2.65
CA GLY A 58 25.89 10.45 2.75
C GLY A 58 26.98 9.79 1.90
N ASP A 59 26.88 8.48 1.68
CA ASP A 59 27.84 7.73 0.87
C ASP A 59 27.54 7.81 -0.65
N LEU A 60 26.26 7.92 -1.04
CA LEU A 60 25.83 7.78 -2.43
C LEU A 60 25.50 9.11 -3.13
N LEU A 61 25.19 10.16 -2.36
CA LEU A 61 24.82 11.48 -2.86
C LEU A 61 25.98 12.46 -2.70
N VAL A 62 26.10 13.41 -3.65
CA VAL A 62 27.11 14.47 -3.60
C VAL A 62 26.39 15.81 -3.40
N SER A 63 26.56 16.43 -2.23
CA SER A 63 25.92 17.71 -1.86
C SER A 63 24.41 17.75 -2.19
N PRO A 64 23.60 16.81 -1.66
CA PRO A 64 22.19 16.72 -2.01
C PRO A 64 21.37 17.88 -1.45
N VAL A 65 20.35 18.29 -2.21
CA VAL A 65 19.24 19.09 -1.67
C VAL A 65 18.19 18.13 -1.13
N GLN A 66 17.86 18.24 0.15
CA GLN A 66 16.81 17.45 0.77
C GLN A 66 15.47 18.18 0.66
N VAL A 67 14.48 17.53 0.06
CA VAL A 67 13.11 18.03 -0.04
C VAL A 67 12.23 17.09 0.78
N ASN A 68 11.54 17.63 1.78
CA ASN A 68 10.67 16.87 2.66
C ASN A 68 9.23 17.36 2.51
N ILE A 69 8.30 16.42 2.33
CA ILE A 69 6.86 16.70 2.27
C ILE A 69 6.25 16.12 3.55
N GLY A 70 5.65 16.97 4.38
CA GLY A 70 5.10 16.56 5.68
C GLY A 70 6.12 16.61 6.83
N ARG A 71 5.85 15.83 7.90
CA ARG A 71 6.73 15.72 9.07
C ARG A 71 7.54 14.43 8.99
N LEU A 72 8.87 14.52 9.02
CA LEU A 72 9.80 13.39 8.94
C LEU A 72 9.80 12.49 10.20
N ASP A 73 9.45 13.06 11.34
CA ASP A 73 9.72 12.46 12.65
C ASP A 73 8.52 11.68 13.22
N GLU A 74 7.36 11.77 12.58
CA GLU A 74 6.12 11.15 13.04
C GLU A 74 5.41 10.53 11.84
N LEU A 75 5.21 9.21 11.86
CA LEU A 75 4.23 8.53 11.01
C LEU A 75 2.84 8.94 11.50
N VAL A 76 2.42 10.16 11.16
CA VAL A 76 1.09 10.65 11.50
C VAL A 76 0.12 10.02 10.51
N ALA A 77 -0.79 9.18 11.01
CA ALA A 77 -1.95 8.77 10.23
C ALA A 77 -2.63 10.03 9.69
N ASN A 78 -2.96 10.06 8.40
CA ASN A 78 -3.48 11.26 7.75
C ASN A 78 -4.69 11.81 8.55
N ASN A 79 -4.57 13.04 9.08
CA ASN A 79 -5.60 13.68 9.90
C ASN A 79 -6.94 13.88 9.17
N SER A 80 -6.93 13.81 7.84
CA SER A 80 -8.14 13.86 7.01
C SER A 80 -8.88 12.52 6.94
N ILE A 81 -8.30 11.44 7.49
CA ILE A 81 -8.91 10.11 7.54
C ILE A 81 -9.38 9.85 8.97
N THR A 82 -10.67 9.57 9.12
CA THR A 82 -11.22 9.11 10.41
C THR A 82 -11.01 7.61 10.52
N LEU A 83 -10.25 7.16 11.52
CA LEU A 83 -9.97 5.74 11.76
C LEU A 83 -10.84 5.21 12.90
N TYR A 84 -11.59 4.14 12.63
CA TYR A 84 -12.32 3.38 13.64
C TYR A 84 -11.61 2.04 13.87
N VAL A 85 -11.30 1.72 15.13
CA VAL A 85 -10.68 0.45 15.52
C VAL A 85 -11.63 -0.28 16.46
N GLU A 86 -11.96 -1.52 16.13
CA GLU A 86 -12.84 -2.37 16.92
C GLU A 86 -12.19 -3.74 17.11
N VAL A 87 -12.15 -4.21 18.36
CA VAL A 87 -11.62 -5.54 18.70
C VAL A 87 -12.79 -6.52 18.67
N VAL A 88 -12.72 -7.48 17.76
CA VAL A 88 -13.78 -8.46 17.51
C VAL A 88 -13.19 -9.87 17.60
N SER A 89 -13.97 -10.85 18.08
CA SER A 89 -13.55 -12.25 18.03
C SER A 89 -13.60 -12.77 16.59
N GLN A 90 -12.77 -13.75 16.23
CA GLN A 90 -12.84 -14.35 14.88
C GLN A 90 -14.24 -14.88 14.53
N THR A 91 -14.98 -15.42 15.51
CA THR A 91 -16.35 -15.91 15.30
C THR A 91 -17.37 -14.80 15.06
N ASP A 92 -17.06 -13.57 15.46
CA ASP A 92 -17.96 -12.42 15.35
C ASP A 92 -17.60 -11.48 14.20
N GLU A 93 -16.41 -11.62 13.61
CA GLU A 93 -15.90 -10.75 12.54
C GLU A 93 -16.87 -10.67 11.36
N GLN A 94 -17.35 -11.83 10.87
CA GLN A 94 -18.30 -11.87 9.76
C GLN A 94 -19.62 -11.16 10.12
N ARG A 95 -20.17 -11.44 11.30
CA ARG A 95 -21.40 -10.78 11.78
C ARG A 95 -21.21 -9.27 11.91
N ARG A 96 -20.03 -8.84 12.35
CA ARG A 96 -19.72 -7.42 12.51
C ARG A 96 -19.56 -6.72 11.17
N LEU A 97 -18.87 -7.34 10.21
CA LEU A 97 -18.76 -6.84 8.85
C LEU A 97 -20.15 -6.67 8.21
N GLU A 98 -21.04 -7.63 8.39
CA GLU A 98 -22.43 -7.52 7.91
C GLU A 98 -23.17 -6.32 8.52
N GLN A 99 -23.00 -6.07 9.82
CA GLN A 99 -23.60 -4.91 10.47
C GLN A 99 -23.05 -3.58 9.92
N ILE A 100 -21.75 -3.50 9.67
CA ILE A 100 -21.10 -2.31 9.08
C ILE A 100 -21.62 -2.08 7.67
N LEU A 101 -21.66 -3.12 6.83
CA LEU A 101 -22.15 -3.01 5.46
C LEU A 101 -23.64 -2.63 5.40
N ARG A 102 -24.44 -3.06 6.36
CA ARG A 102 -25.88 -2.70 6.46
C ARG A 102 -26.11 -1.30 7.00
N SER A 103 -25.20 -0.76 7.82
CA SER A 103 -25.34 0.58 8.42
C SER A 103 -24.89 1.70 7.48
N GLN A 104 -24.11 1.39 6.44
CA GLN A 104 -23.81 2.35 5.39
C GLN A 104 -25.08 2.64 4.59
N GLU A 105 -25.40 3.92 4.41
CA GLU A 105 -26.45 4.33 3.48
C GLU A 105 -26.08 3.84 2.07
N ARG A 106 -27.07 3.42 1.27
CA ARG A 106 -26.86 3.03 -0.13
C ARG A 106 -26.48 4.26 -0.97
N GLY A 107 -25.24 4.70 -0.83
CA GLY A 107 -24.57 5.64 -1.71
C GLY A 107 -23.84 4.91 -2.83
N ASN A 108 -23.52 5.62 -3.91
CA ASN A 108 -22.73 5.09 -5.01
C ASN A 108 -21.22 5.18 -4.69
N GLU A 109 -20.85 4.85 -3.45
CA GLU A 109 -19.47 4.92 -2.97
C GLU A 109 -18.85 3.54 -3.06
N ASP A 110 -17.65 3.48 -3.66
CA ASP A 110 -16.90 2.25 -3.75
C ASP A 110 -16.29 1.92 -2.38
N HIS A 111 -16.66 0.77 -1.82
CA HIS A 111 -16.07 0.26 -0.59
C HIS A 111 -14.97 -0.77 -0.91
N LEU A 112 -13.79 -0.62 -0.30
CA LEU A 112 -12.71 -1.59 -0.42
C LEU A 112 -12.58 -2.41 0.88
N LEU A 113 -12.67 -3.73 0.77
CA LEU A 113 -12.44 -4.66 1.87
C LEU A 113 -11.08 -5.34 1.67
N PHE A 114 -10.21 -5.24 2.67
CA PHE A 114 -8.95 -5.96 2.71
C PHE A 114 -9.06 -7.14 3.69
N HIS A 115 -8.49 -8.28 3.31
CA HIS A 115 -8.37 -9.46 4.15
C HIS A 115 -7.05 -10.17 3.80
N GLU A 116 -6.38 -10.76 4.78
CA GLU A 116 -5.05 -11.37 4.60
C GLU A 116 -5.08 -12.58 3.66
N GLU A 117 -6.10 -13.43 3.79
CA GLU A 117 -6.28 -14.61 2.94
C GLU A 117 -7.18 -14.35 1.73
N ALA A 118 -6.64 -14.52 0.52
CA ALA A 118 -7.36 -14.31 -0.74
C ALA A 118 -8.61 -15.20 -0.92
N PHE A 119 -8.61 -16.40 -0.34
CA PHE A 119 -9.76 -17.30 -0.38
C PHE A 119 -10.95 -16.72 0.39
N VAL A 120 -10.70 -16.18 1.58
CA VAL A 120 -11.72 -15.57 2.43
C VAL A 120 -12.26 -14.29 1.78
N THR A 121 -11.40 -13.47 1.15
CA THR A 121 -11.84 -12.30 0.37
C THR A 121 -12.87 -12.68 -0.71
N SER A 122 -12.63 -13.78 -1.42
CA SER A 122 -13.53 -14.25 -2.47
C SER A 122 -14.89 -14.71 -1.91
N LEU A 123 -14.88 -15.42 -0.77
CA LEU A 123 -16.09 -15.88 -0.09
C LEU A 123 -16.90 -14.71 0.47
N LEU A 124 -16.24 -13.75 1.13
CA LEU A 124 -16.87 -12.55 1.68
C LEU A 124 -17.44 -11.66 0.59
N ALA A 125 -16.75 -11.51 -0.55
CA ALA A 125 -17.27 -10.78 -1.70
C ALA A 125 -18.55 -11.44 -2.25
N ALA A 126 -18.57 -12.77 -2.40
CA ALA A 126 -19.76 -13.49 -2.83
C ALA A 126 -20.92 -13.32 -1.84
N LEU A 127 -20.63 -13.38 -0.53
CA LEU A 127 -21.62 -13.16 0.53
C LEU A 127 -22.15 -11.71 0.53
N ALA A 128 -21.29 -10.71 0.36
CA ALA A 128 -21.68 -9.30 0.26
C ALA A 128 -22.57 -9.05 -0.96
N VAL A 129 -22.22 -9.61 -2.13
CA VAL A 129 -23.05 -9.55 -3.33
C VAL A 129 -24.41 -10.20 -3.09
N LEU A 130 -24.43 -11.38 -2.46
CA LEU A 130 -25.67 -12.07 -2.13
C LEU A 130 -26.54 -11.24 -1.18
N LEU A 131 -25.98 -10.68 -0.11
CA LEU A 131 -26.69 -9.87 0.89
C LEU A 131 -27.21 -8.54 0.33
N VAL A 132 -26.52 -7.95 -0.65
CA VAL A 132 -26.92 -6.70 -1.31
C VAL A 132 -27.94 -6.95 -2.43
N LEU A 133 -27.76 -8.02 -3.22
CA LEU A 133 -28.63 -8.33 -4.38
C LEU A 133 -29.88 -9.15 -4.01
N LEU A 134 -29.86 -10.00 -2.98
CA LEU A 134 -31.03 -10.78 -2.56
C LEU A 134 -32.27 -9.90 -2.32
N PRO A 135 -32.19 -8.80 -1.54
CA PRO A 135 -33.34 -7.92 -1.33
C PRO A 135 -33.85 -7.31 -2.65
N PHE A 136 -32.97 -7.04 -3.62
CA PHE A 136 -33.36 -6.53 -4.94
C PHE A 136 -34.06 -7.60 -5.77
N LEU A 137 -33.55 -8.83 -5.77
CA LEU A 137 -34.14 -9.98 -6.46
C LEU A 137 -35.51 -10.31 -5.86
N GLU A 138 -35.64 -10.34 -4.54
CA GLU A 138 -36.92 -10.53 -3.85
C GLU A 138 -37.93 -9.42 -4.17
N THR A 139 -37.49 -8.15 -4.18
CA THR A 139 -38.37 -7.02 -4.53
C THR A 139 -38.80 -7.08 -6.00
N SER A 140 -37.90 -7.47 -6.90
CA SER A 140 -38.16 -7.62 -8.34
C SER A 140 -39.10 -8.81 -8.64
N LEU A 141 -38.90 -9.94 -7.95
CA LEU A 141 -39.74 -11.14 -8.06
C LEU A 141 -41.14 -10.89 -7.48
N ARG A 142 -41.25 -10.18 -6.34
CA ARG A 142 -42.54 -9.70 -5.80
C ARG A 142 -43.28 -8.80 -6.78
N ARG A 143 -42.59 -7.85 -7.44
CA ARG A 143 -43.20 -7.00 -8.49
C ARG A 143 -43.68 -7.79 -9.70
N LYS A 144 -43.10 -8.97 -9.97
CA LYS A 144 -43.52 -9.89 -11.02
C LYS A 144 -44.58 -10.91 -10.57
N GLY A 145 -45.11 -10.78 -9.35
CA GLY A 145 -46.18 -11.65 -8.83
C GLY A 145 -45.71 -13.05 -8.44
N ILE A 146 -44.40 -13.28 -8.31
CA ILE A 146 -43.83 -14.54 -7.84
C ILE A 146 -43.64 -14.42 -6.33
N THR A 147 -44.50 -15.08 -5.57
CA THR A 147 -44.39 -15.24 -4.11
C THR A 147 -43.76 -16.59 -3.78
N PHE A 148 -42.77 -16.59 -2.89
CA PHE A 148 -42.23 -17.79 -2.23
C PHE A 148 -43.02 -18.09 -0.96
#